data_AF-A0A1I0LFF7-F1
#
_entry.id   AF-A0A1I0LFF7-F1
#
_cell.length_a   1.000
_cell.length_b   1.000
_cell.length_c   1.000
_cell.angle_alpha   90.00
_cell.angle_beta   90.00
_cell.angle_gamma   90.00
#
_symmetry.space_group_name_H-M   'P 1'
#
loop_
_entity.id
_entity.type
_entity.pdbx_description
1 polymer ?
#
loop_
_entity_poly.entity_id
_entity_poly.type
_entity_poly.pdbx_seq_one_letter_code
_entity_poly.pdbx_strand_id
1 'polypeptide(L)' 'MTRSPALDHAYWHSCNGGQCVEVAVLDGKVWVRGSQDADGAVLPFSVDEWSDFIRGVKDGRFDLERLAPGA' A
#
# COMPACT_ATOMS: atom_id res chain seq x y z
N MET A 1 -3.36 -21.04 0.78
CA MET A 1 -3.10 -19.60 0.62
C MET A 1 -1.90 -19.33 1.48
N THR A 2 -0.73 -19.22 0.86
CA THR A 2 0.55 -19.38 1.54
C THR A 2 1.29 -18.07 1.46
N ARG A 3 1.70 -17.52 2.61
CA ARG A 3 2.61 -16.39 2.72
C ARG A 3 3.72 -16.49 1.68
N SER A 4 3.89 -15.46 0.85
CA SER A 4 4.95 -15.47 -0.18
C SER A 4 6.32 -15.55 0.50
N PRO A 5 7.13 -16.60 0.24
CA PRO A 5 8.44 -16.74 0.86
C PRO A 5 9.38 -15.56 0.55
N ALA A 6 9.21 -14.92 -0.61
CA ALA A 6 10.00 -13.75 -0.99
C ALA A 6 9.82 -12.52 -0.08
N LEU A 7 8.76 -12.47 0.74
CA LEU A 7 8.44 -11.33 1.61
C LEU A 7 8.59 -11.68 3.11
N ASP A 8 9.21 -12.81 3.43
CA ASP A 8 9.37 -13.28 4.81
C ASP A 8 10.23 -12.33 5.67
N HIS A 9 11.18 -11.64 5.05
CA HIS A 9 12.10 -10.68 5.65
C HIS A 9 11.70 -9.21 5.43
N ALA A 10 10.50 -8.94 4.91
CA ALA A 10 9.97 -7.59 4.79
C ALA A 10 9.66 -7.00 6.18
N TYR A 11 10.13 -5.77 6.45
CA TYR A 11 9.74 -5.02 7.63
C TYR A 11 8.50 -4.18 7.34
N TRP A 12 7.38 -4.54 7.98
CA TRP A 12 6.07 -3.93 7.75
C TRP A 12 5.78 -2.82 8.76
N HIS A 13 5.34 -1.67 8.27
CA HIS A 13 4.85 -0.56 9.07
C HIS A 13 3.33 -0.51 9.02
N SER A 14 2.67 -0.38 10.18
CA SER A 14 1.21 -0.28 10.31
C SER A 14 0.82 0.93 11.18
N CYS A 15 -0.43 1.38 11.05
CA CYS A 15 -1.01 2.37 11.97
C CYS A 15 -1.57 1.66 13.22
N ASN A 16 -1.59 2.36 14.36
CA ASN A 16 -2.17 1.81 15.59
C ASN A 16 -3.69 1.67 15.43
N GLY A 17 -4.21 0.44 15.43
CA GLY A 17 -5.67 0.20 15.37
C GLY A 17 -6.14 -1.12 14.75
N GLY A 18 -5.25 -1.96 14.20
CA GLY A 18 -5.59 -3.35 13.81
C GLY A 18 -6.45 -3.52 12.55
N GLN A 19 -6.71 -2.46 11.80
CA GLN A 19 -7.47 -2.44 10.54
C GLN A 19 -6.74 -1.56 9.53
N CYS A 20 -5.44 -1.77 9.38
CA CYS A 20 -4.56 -0.81 8.72
C CYS A 20 -3.98 -1.37 7.44
N VAL A 21 -3.58 -0.46 6.57
CA VAL A 21 -2.67 -0.77 5.46
C VAL A 21 -1.28 -0.95 6.05
N GLU A 22 -0.60 -2.03 5.65
CA GLU A 22 0.80 -2.24 5.95
C GLU A 22 1.65 -1.92 4.73
N VAL A 23 2.81 -1.30 4.96
CA VAL A 23 3.77 -0.96 3.91
C VAL A 23 5.16 -1.50 4.25
N ALA A 24 5.84 -2.08 3.26
CA ALA A 24 7.24 -2.50 3.37
C ALA A 24 8.05 -2.05 2.15
N VAL A 25 9.31 -1.67 2.36
CA VAL A 25 10.26 -1.40 1.28
C VAL A 25 11.23 -2.57 1.20
N LEU A 26 11.20 -3.30 0.09
CA LEU A 26 12.05 -4.48 -0.12
C LEU A 26 12.29 -4.68 -1.61
N ASP A 27 13.53 -5.03 -1.98
CA ASP A 27 13.95 -5.29 -3.37
C ASP A 27 13.61 -4.18 -4.37
N GLY A 28 13.79 -2.91 -3.94
CA GLY A 28 13.54 -1.74 -4.78
C GLY A 28 12.05 -1.50 -5.09
N LYS A 29 11.15 -2.10 -4.30
CA LYS A 29 9.71 -1.94 -4.42
C LYS A 29 9.08 -1.53 -3.11
N VAL A 30 7.91 -0.92 -3.23
CA VAL A 30 6.99 -0.68 -2.11
C VAL A 30 5.89 -1.73 -2.18
N TRP A 31 5.78 -2.52 -1.13
CA TRP A 31 4.78 -3.57 -0.99
C TRP A 31 3.67 -3.09 -0.07
N VAL A 32 2.43 -3.30 -0.47
CA VAL A 32 1.25 -2.87 0.27
C VAL A 32 0.30 -4.04 0.46
N ARG A 33 -0.18 -4.23 1.69
CA ARG A 33 -1.22 -5.23 2.01
C ARG A 33 -2.14 -4.74 3.12
N GLY A 34 -3.24 -5.45 3.36
CA GLY A 34 -4.09 -5.24 4.53
C GLY A 34 -3.56 -6.02 5.74
N SER A 35 -3.58 -5.41 6.93
CA SER A 35 -3.15 -6.06 8.18
C SER A 35 -4.08 -7.20 8.62
N GLN A 36 -5.34 -7.19 8.18
CA GLN A 36 -6.36 -8.17 8.55
C GLN A 36 -6.22 -9.49 7.80
N ASP A 37 -5.61 -9.44 6.62
CA ASP A 37 -5.38 -10.59 5.76
C ASP A 37 -3.95 -10.51 5.22
N ALA A 38 -2.99 -10.77 6.13
CA ALA A 38 -1.57 -10.69 5.85
C ALA A 38 -1.09 -11.72 4.78
N ASP A 39 -1.88 -12.78 4.58
CA ASP A 39 -1.69 -13.82 3.56
C ASP A 39 -2.52 -13.57 2.28
N GLY A 40 -3.30 -12.50 2.27
CA GLY A 40 -4.08 -12.04 1.13
C GLY A 40 -3.24 -11.41 0.02
N ALA A 41 -3.88 -10.61 -0.83
CA ALA A 41 -3.19 -9.95 -1.93
C ALA A 41 -2.14 -8.94 -1.43
N VAL A 42 -0.92 -9.05 -1.95
CA VAL A 42 0.13 -8.06 -1.76
C VAL A 42 0.35 -7.31 -3.07
N LEU A 43 0.22 -5.99 -3.03
CA LEU A 43 0.36 -5.11 -4.19
C LEU A 43 1.79 -4.56 -4.26
N PRO A 44 2.55 -4.87 -5.31
CA PRO A 44 3.86 -4.27 -5.55
C PRO A 44 3.73 -2.95 -6.32
N PHE A 45 4.50 -1.95 -5.89
CA PHE A 45 4.75 -0.71 -6.61
C PHE A 45 6.25 -0.52 -6.79
N SER A 46 6.66 0.06 -7.92
CA SER A 46 7.99 0.66 -8.02
C SER A 46 8.09 1.89 -7.09
N VAL A 47 9.31 2.31 -6.79
CA VAL A 47 9.56 3.55 -6.02
C VAL A 47 8.99 4.78 -6.74
N ASP A 48 9.07 4.81 -8.07
CA ASP A 48 8.55 5.92 -8.87
C ASP A 48 7.02 5.97 -8.84
N GLU A 49 6.34 4.82 -9.04
CA GLU A 49 4.88 4.73 -8.93
C GLU A 49 4.40 5.13 -7.53
N TRP A 50 5.11 4.69 -6.48
CA TRP A 50 4.78 5.08 -5.12
C TRP A 50 4.94 6.58 -4.89
N SER A 51 6.02 7.18 -5.42
CA SER A 51 6.27 8.61 -5.32
C SER A 51 5.20 9.43 -6.04
N ASP A 52 4.79 8.99 -7.22
CA ASP A 52 3.71 9.60 -8.00
C ASP A 52 2.34 9.45 -7.33
N PHE A 53 2.08 8.29 -6.72
CA PHE A 53 0.89 8.08 -5.91
C PHE A 53 0.84 9.08 -4.74
N ILE A 54 1.92 9.20 -3.95
CA ILE A 54 1.97 10.15 -2.82
C ILE A 54 1.82 11.59 -3.27
N ARG A 55 2.45 11.97 -4.39
CA ARG A 55 2.26 13.30 -4.99
C ARG A 55 0.80 13.52 -5.38
N GLY A 56 0.18 12.54 -6.02
CA GLY A 56 -1.23 12.58 -6.35
C GLY A 56 -2.12 12.75 -5.11
N VAL A 57 -1.88 11.99 -4.04
CA VAL A 57 -2.63 12.12 -2.77
C VAL A 57 -2.48 13.54 -2.21
N LYS A 58 -1.27 14.08 -2.14
CA LYS A 58 -1.01 15.44 -1.63
C LYS A 58 -1.65 16.54 -2.48
N ASP A 59 -1.73 16.31 -3.78
CA ASP A 59 -2.38 17.21 -4.73
C ASP A 59 -3.92 17.09 -4.72
N GLY A 60 -4.51 16.30 -3.81
CA GLY A 60 -5.96 16.03 -3.75
C GLY A 60 -6.45 15.18 -4.92
N ARG A 61 -5.56 14.43 -5.59
CA ARG A 61 -5.91 13.80 -6.86
C ARG A 61 -6.94 12.70 -6.74
N PHE A 62 -6.97 12.08 -5.57
CA PHE A 62 -7.78 10.92 -5.24
C PHE A 62 -8.90 11.24 -4.26
N ASP A 63 -9.19 12.51 -4.03
CA ASP A 63 -10.34 12.93 -3.23
C ASP A 63 -11.64 12.48 -3.92
N LEU A 64 -12.63 12.04 -3.14
CA LEU A 64 -13.85 11.43 -3.68
C LEU A 64 -14.63 12.40 -4.56
N GLU A 65 -14.69 13.66 -4.17
CA GLU A 65 -15.32 14.74 -4.92
C GLU A 65 -14.68 14.95 -6.30
N ARG A 66 -13.39 14.58 -6.43
CA ARG A 66 -12.61 14.73 -7.65
C ARG A 66 -12.61 13.46 -8.50
N LEU A 67 -12.68 12.28 -7.88
CA LEU A 67 -12.78 11.00 -8.57
C LEU A 67 -14.20 10.69 -9.04
N ALA A 68 -15.20 11.16 -8.31
CA ALA A 68 -16.62 11.00 -8.63
C ALA A 68 -17.35 12.36 -8.50
N PRO A 69 -17.15 13.30 -9.46
CA PRO A 69 -17.81 14.59 -9.39
C PRO A 69 -19.33 14.44 -9.50
N GLY A 70 -20.05 14.84 -8.45
CA GLY A 70 -21.51 14.82 -8.40
C GLY A 70 -22.15 13.51 -7.89
N ALA A 71 -21.37 12.62 -7.27
CA ALA A 71 -21.88 11.54 -6.43
C ALA A 71 -22.35 12.05 -5.05
#